data_AF-A0A838WFM8-F1
#
_entry.id   AF-A0A838WFM8-F1
#
_cell.length_a   1.000
_cell.length_b   1.000
_cell.length_c   1.000
_cell.angle_alpha   90.00
_cell.angle_beta   90.00
_cell.angle_gamma   90.00
#
_symmetry.space_group_name_H-M   'P 1'
#
loop_
_entity.id
_entity.type
_entity.pdbx_description
1 polymer ?
#
loop_
_entity_poly.entity_id
_entity_poly.type
_entity_poly.pdbx_seq_one_letter_code
_entity_poly.pdbx_strand_id
1 'polypeptide(L)'
;MLLVITGCDWHGAAYPSEPDAGSLVVHGMLAEGAPEQEIILEYTRRLDEGYYRGLTPASGAHITVTGKETHAFREDPKHPGVYRASFVPHRGERYTLRIEGPAGESVTSQTEVPGSPQLISPGADTVIRWGEHVTVRWSSVPAAAGYVLIDRPPGEPGLLRALSYPNVLRDTSLIMQPGKLGGTSFHIRVVAVDANYRWYRTGEISDPEERSRTRSTVEGGYGLFGSFSIGNSRLISLQ
;
A
#
# COMPACT_ATOMS: atom_id res chain seq x y z
N MET A 1 -5.48 2.73 8.49
CA MET A 1 -4.04 2.44 8.28
C MET A 1 -3.75 2.07 6.82
N LEU A 2 -4.54 1.18 6.21
CA LEU A 2 -4.40 0.75 4.81
C LEU A 2 -4.32 1.92 3.81
N LEU A 3 -5.19 2.92 3.99
CA LEU A 3 -5.40 4.05 3.07
C LEU A 3 -4.16 4.90 2.76
N VAL A 4 -3.20 4.98 3.68
CA VAL A 4 -1.99 5.81 3.50
C VAL A 4 -0.95 5.07 2.68
N ILE A 5 -0.81 3.76 2.90
CA ILE A 5 0.17 2.94 2.19
C ILE A 5 -0.35 2.70 0.78
N THR A 6 -1.61 2.30 0.59
CA THR A 6 -2.24 2.27 -0.74
C THR A 6 -2.36 3.66 -1.40
N GLY A 7 -2.18 4.72 -0.60
CA GLY A 7 -2.26 6.16 -0.88
C GLY A 7 -3.07 6.54 -2.10
N CYS A 8 -4.36 6.47 -1.83
CA CYS A 8 -5.33 7.52 -2.07
C CYS A 8 -4.73 8.94 -1.84
N ASP A 9 -3.95 9.54 -2.74
CA ASP A 9 -4.53 10.36 -3.80
C ASP A 9 -5.15 9.55 -4.93
N TRP A 10 -6.48 9.47 -4.89
CA TRP A 10 -7.35 8.81 -5.86
C TRP A 10 -7.27 9.39 -7.29
N HIS A 11 -6.44 10.42 -7.50
CA HIS A 11 -6.39 11.22 -8.72
C HIS A 11 -5.31 10.81 -9.72
N GLY A 12 -4.38 9.92 -9.36
CA GLY A 12 -3.20 9.61 -10.19
C GLY A 12 -3.09 8.16 -10.68
N ALA A 13 -3.89 7.23 -10.18
CA ALA A 13 -3.89 5.86 -10.69
C ALA A 13 -4.56 5.88 -12.06
N ALA A 14 -3.79 5.59 -13.10
CA ALA A 14 -4.30 5.49 -14.45
C ALA A 14 -5.13 4.22 -14.57
N TYR A 15 -6.44 4.39 -14.57
CA TYR A 15 -7.39 3.35 -14.90
C TYR A 15 -7.34 3.06 -16.41
N PRO A 16 -7.72 1.84 -16.82
CA PRO A 16 -7.68 1.45 -18.22
C PRO A 16 -8.57 2.32 -19.12
N SER A 17 -8.17 2.46 -20.39
CA SER A 17 -8.89 3.20 -21.43
C SER A 17 -9.74 2.26 -22.30
N GLU A 18 -11.07 2.38 -22.18
CA GLU A 18 -12.17 2.07 -23.13
C GLU A 18 -12.64 0.65 -23.57
N PRO A 19 -12.03 -0.52 -23.28
CA PRO A 19 -12.80 -1.78 -23.29
C PRO A 19 -13.19 -2.28 -21.88
N ASP A 20 -12.73 -1.62 -20.81
CA ASP A 20 -12.72 -2.17 -19.45
C ASP A 20 -13.78 -1.58 -18.52
N ALA A 21 -14.93 -1.15 -19.06
CA ALA A 21 -16.07 -0.73 -18.25
C ALA A 21 -16.68 -1.93 -17.52
N GLY A 22 -16.85 -1.84 -16.21
CA GLY A 22 -17.41 -2.95 -15.41
C GLY A 22 -16.40 -4.03 -15.02
N SER A 23 -15.09 -3.81 -15.22
CA SER A 23 -14.06 -4.69 -14.71
C SER A 23 -13.88 -4.53 -13.19
N LEU A 24 -13.57 -5.63 -12.51
CA LEU A 24 -13.31 -5.65 -11.08
C LEU A 24 -11.95 -5.00 -10.77
N VAL A 25 -11.94 -4.08 -9.80
CA VAL A 25 -10.76 -3.42 -9.25
C VAL A 25 -10.55 -3.90 -7.83
N VAL A 26 -9.33 -4.35 -7.54
CA VAL A 26 -8.92 -4.87 -6.24
C VAL A 26 -8.01 -3.87 -5.55
N HIS A 27 -8.29 -3.56 -4.29
CA HIS A 27 -7.39 -2.82 -3.41
C HIS A 27 -7.16 -3.62 -2.13
N GLY A 28 -6.11 -4.44 -2.12
CA GLY A 28 -5.72 -5.26 -0.99
C GLY A 28 -4.25 -5.08 -0.65
N MET A 29 -3.94 -4.87 0.63
CA MET A 29 -2.57 -4.87 1.14
C MET A 29 -2.51 -5.66 2.44
N LEU A 30 -1.85 -6.81 2.42
CA LEU A 30 -1.63 -7.58 3.64
C LEU A 30 -0.65 -6.85 4.54
N ALA A 31 -1.10 -6.52 5.75
CA ALA A 31 -0.33 -5.80 6.74
C ALA A 31 0.25 -6.77 7.77
N GLU A 32 1.56 -6.94 7.78
CA GLU A 32 2.25 -7.74 8.78
C GLU A 32 1.97 -7.21 10.20
N GLY A 33 1.57 -8.10 11.10
CA GLY A 33 1.24 -7.78 12.49
C GLY A 33 -0.15 -7.16 12.71
N ALA A 34 -0.93 -6.87 11.67
CA ALA A 34 -2.33 -6.50 11.83
C ALA A 34 -3.19 -7.77 12.03
N PRO A 35 -4.05 -7.82 13.06
CA PRO A 35 -4.92 -8.97 13.30
C PRO A 35 -6.13 -9.05 12.37
N GLU A 36 -6.43 -7.95 11.67
CA GLU A 36 -7.51 -7.84 10.71
C GLU A 36 -6.95 -7.29 9.40
N GLN A 37 -7.32 -7.95 8.30
CA GLN A 37 -6.96 -7.58 6.94
C GLN A 37 -8.19 -7.05 6.22
N GLU A 38 -7.99 -6.11 5.31
CA GLU A 38 -9.05 -5.46 4.55
C GLU A 38 -8.72 -5.49 3.05
N ILE A 39 -9.73 -5.79 2.23
CA ILE A 39 -9.70 -5.70 0.78
C ILE A 39 -10.92 -4.89 0.35
N ILE A 40 -10.71 -3.90 -0.51
CA ILE A 40 -11.80 -3.12 -1.12
C ILE A 40 -11.94 -3.56 -2.57
N LEU A 41 -13.16 -3.88 -2.98
CA LEU A 41 -13.51 -4.25 -4.34
C LEU A 41 -14.50 -3.25 -4.93
N GLU A 42 -14.19 -2.81 -6.14
CA GLU A 42 -15.01 -1.86 -6.89
C GLU A 42 -15.10 -2.27 -8.35
N TYR A 43 -16.13 -1.82 -9.04
CA TYR A 43 -16.20 -1.87 -10.49
C TYR A 43 -15.75 -0.56 -11.10
N THR A 44 -15.00 -0.65 -12.20
CA THR A 44 -14.72 0.50 -13.04
C THR A 44 -16.01 1.06 -13.62
N ARG A 45 -16.18 2.37 -13.52
CA ARG A 45 -17.22 3.13 -14.19
C ARG A 45 -16.58 4.14 -15.12
N ARG A 46 -17.20 4.33 -16.29
CA ARG A 46 -16.87 5.42 -17.21
C ARG A 46 -17.28 6.76 -16.60
N LEU A 47 -16.34 7.69 -16.55
CA LEU A 47 -16.57 9.10 -16.24
C LEU A 47 -16.82 9.88 -17.54
N ASP A 48 -17.55 10.98 -17.43
CA ASP A 48 -17.64 11.98 -18.50
C ASP A 48 -16.21 12.45 -18.77
N GLU A 49 -15.77 12.43 -20.04
CA GLU A 49 -14.37 12.60 -20.52
C GLU A 49 -13.55 11.32 -20.80
N GLY A 50 -14.12 10.11 -20.67
CA GLY A 50 -13.46 8.87 -21.12
C GLY A 50 -12.42 8.31 -20.16
N TYR A 51 -12.30 8.89 -18.97
CA TYR A 51 -11.58 8.30 -17.84
C TYR A 51 -12.43 7.23 -17.16
N TYR A 52 -11.79 6.23 -16.57
CA TYR A 52 -12.44 5.20 -15.77
C TYR A 52 -12.06 5.39 -14.29
N ARG A 53 -12.96 5.05 -13.36
CA ARG A 53 -12.66 5.05 -11.92
C ARG A 53 -13.43 3.95 -11.21
N GLY A 54 -12.81 3.30 -10.22
CA GLY A 54 -13.52 2.48 -9.24
C GLY A 54 -14.39 3.37 -8.37
N LEU A 55 -15.72 3.22 -8.45
CA LEU A 55 -16.68 3.99 -7.63
C LEU A 55 -17.95 3.22 -7.33
N THR A 56 -18.17 2.06 -7.96
CA THR A 56 -19.33 1.21 -7.67
C THR A 56 -18.85 0.03 -6.83
N PRO A 57 -19.27 -0.09 -5.57
CA PRO A 57 -18.90 -1.22 -4.74
C PRO A 57 -19.24 -2.57 -5.40
N ALA A 58 -18.29 -3.49 -5.42
CA ALA A 58 -18.52 -4.85 -5.87
C ALA A 58 -18.96 -5.72 -4.69
N SER A 59 -20.25 -5.68 -4.38
CA SER A 59 -20.87 -6.38 -3.24
C SER A 59 -21.26 -7.82 -3.58
N GLY A 60 -21.15 -8.74 -2.61
CA GLY A 60 -21.50 -10.16 -2.79
C GLY A 60 -20.41 -11.03 -3.44
N ALA A 61 -19.15 -10.59 -3.47
CA ALA A 61 -18.03 -11.39 -3.95
C ALA A 61 -17.63 -12.48 -2.94
N HIS A 62 -17.12 -13.62 -3.43
CA HIS A 62 -16.47 -14.63 -2.61
C HIS A 62 -14.96 -14.46 -2.68
N ILE A 63 -14.32 -14.16 -1.55
CA ILE A 63 -12.90 -13.84 -1.49
C ILE A 63 -12.18 -14.83 -0.56
N THR A 64 -11.10 -15.39 -1.06
CA THR A 64 -10.18 -16.22 -0.29
C THR A 64 -8.74 -15.74 -0.46
N VAL A 65 -7.98 -15.78 0.63
CA VAL A 65 -6.54 -15.60 0.62
C VAL A 65 -5.91 -16.84 1.22
N THR A 66 -5.06 -17.50 0.45
CA THR A 66 -4.42 -18.77 0.83
C THR A 66 -2.93 -18.58 1.00
N GLY A 67 -2.45 -18.81 2.23
CA GLY A 67 -1.04 -19.05 2.55
C GLY A 67 -0.87 -20.50 2.99
N LYS A 68 -0.35 -20.72 4.20
CA LYS A 68 -0.42 -22.04 4.88
C LYS A 68 -1.84 -22.45 5.20
N GLU A 69 -2.68 -21.48 5.52
CA GLU A 69 -4.10 -21.63 5.75
C GLU A 69 -4.88 -20.80 4.73
N THR A 70 -6.16 -21.16 4.53
CA THR A 70 -7.07 -20.38 3.69
C THR A 70 -7.97 -19.52 4.57
N HIS A 71 -7.97 -18.22 4.31
CA HIS A 71 -8.77 -17.25 5.03
C HIS A 71 -9.83 -16.69 4.07
N ALA A 72 -11.10 -16.89 4.43
CA ALA A 72 -12.22 -16.28 3.70
C ALA A 72 -12.48 -14.87 4.24
N PHE A 73 -12.62 -13.90 3.33
CA PHE A 73 -13.04 -12.56 3.71
C PHE A 73 -14.55 -12.44 3.65
N ARG A 74 -15.11 -11.66 4.57
CA ARG A 74 -16.54 -11.36 4.64
C ARG A 74 -16.77 -9.90 4.36
N GLU A 75 -17.80 -9.60 3.59
CA GLU A 75 -18.20 -8.23 3.35
C GLU A 75 -18.63 -7.54 4.65
N ASP A 76 -18.22 -6.29 4.83
CA ASP A 76 -18.70 -5.43 5.91
C ASP A 76 -20.14 -5.01 5.62
N PRO A 77 -21.12 -5.38 6.47
CA PRO A 77 -22.53 -5.04 6.24
C PRO A 77 -22.80 -3.52 6.23
N LYS A 78 -21.89 -2.70 6.75
CA LYS A 78 -22.01 -1.24 6.78
C LYS A 78 -21.34 -0.55 5.60
N HIS A 79 -20.42 -1.25 4.92
CA HIS A 79 -19.61 -0.67 3.85
C HIS A 79 -19.55 -1.66 2.69
N PRO A 80 -20.55 -1.63 1.78
CA PRO A 80 -20.54 -2.49 0.60
C PRO A 80 -19.22 -2.40 -0.17
N GLY A 81 -18.75 -3.53 -0.71
CA GLY A 81 -17.46 -3.62 -1.40
C GLY A 81 -16.23 -3.64 -0.49
N VAL A 82 -16.37 -3.47 0.82
CA VAL A 82 -15.28 -3.64 1.79
C VAL A 82 -15.36 -5.03 2.41
N TYR A 83 -14.27 -5.78 2.36
CA TYR A 83 -14.19 -7.15 2.86
C TYR A 83 -13.10 -7.28 3.90
N ARG A 84 -13.38 -8.01 4.99
CA ARG A 84 -12.45 -8.20 6.10
C ARG A 84 -12.27 -9.67 6.48
N ALA A 85 -11.07 -10.01 6.95
CA ALA A 85 -10.75 -11.30 7.54
C ALA A 85 -9.82 -11.12 8.74
N SER A 86 -10.01 -11.94 9.77
CA SER A 86 -9.17 -11.94 10.96
C SER A 86 -8.05 -12.97 10.82
N PHE A 87 -6.86 -12.51 10.45
CA PHE A 87 -5.63 -13.30 10.49
C PHE A 87 -4.40 -12.39 10.45
N VAL A 88 -3.26 -12.91 10.89
CA VAL A 88 -1.97 -12.20 10.86
C VAL A 88 -1.08 -12.86 9.79
N PRO A 89 -0.78 -12.16 8.68
CA PRO A 89 0.13 -12.65 7.67
C PRO A 89 1.54 -12.89 8.23
N HIS A 90 2.18 -13.98 7.83
CA HIS A 90 3.54 -14.32 8.27
C HIS A 90 4.60 -13.77 7.31
N ARG A 91 5.70 -13.25 7.87
CA ARG A 91 6.86 -12.77 7.10
C ARG A 91 7.46 -13.90 6.26
N GLY A 92 7.82 -13.59 5.01
CA GLY A 92 8.37 -14.53 4.03
C GLY A 92 7.34 -15.52 3.49
N GLU A 93 6.09 -15.46 3.93
CA GLU A 93 5.03 -16.31 3.40
C GLU A 93 4.43 -15.69 2.14
N ARG A 94 4.18 -16.56 1.16
CA ARG A 94 3.46 -16.19 -0.06
C ARG A 94 1.97 -16.43 0.14
N TYR A 95 1.17 -15.45 -0.23
CA TYR A 95 -0.29 -15.51 -0.21
C TYR A 95 -0.84 -15.41 -1.61
N THR A 96 -1.81 -16.25 -1.93
CA THR A 96 -2.59 -16.20 -3.18
C THR A 96 -3.98 -15.69 -2.88
N LEU A 97 -4.37 -14.60 -3.54
CA LEU A 97 -5.73 -14.09 -3.57
C LEU A 97 -6.51 -14.80 -4.68
N ARG A 98 -7.74 -15.19 -4.36
CA ARG A 98 -8.76 -15.57 -5.34
C ARG A 98 -10.07 -14.88 -5.00
N ILE A 99 -10.67 -14.26 -6.00
CA ILE A 99 -11.98 -13.60 -5.92
C ILE A 99 -12.88 -14.19 -6.99
N GLU A 100 -14.07 -14.60 -6.60
CA GLU A 100 -15.19 -14.86 -7.50
C GLU A 100 -16.14 -13.66 -7.36
N GLY A 101 -16.14 -12.81 -8.39
CA GLY A 101 -16.87 -11.55 -8.42
C GLY A 101 -18.37 -11.77 -8.69
N PRO A 102 -19.21 -10.79 -8.31
CA PRO A 102 -20.65 -10.94 -8.38
C PRO A 102 -21.20 -10.93 -9.82
N ALA A 103 -20.42 -10.50 -10.82
CA ALA A 103 -20.78 -10.63 -12.24
C ALA A 103 -20.27 -11.93 -12.87
N GLY A 104 -19.69 -12.85 -12.08
CA GLY A 104 -19.20 -14.15 -12.51
C GLY A 104 -17.74 -14.16 -12.99
N GLU A 105 -17.05 -13.03 -12.87
CA GLU A 105 -15.62 -12.91 -13.14
C GLU A 105 -14.78 -13.60 -12.06
N SER A 106 -13.61 -14.09 -12.45
CA SER A 106 -12.64 -14.70 -11.52
C SER A 106 -11.35 -13.91 -11.57
N VAL A 107 -10.87 -13.53 -10.40
CA VAL A 107 -9.67 -12.72 -10.25
C VAL A 107 -8.67 -13.40 -9.33
N THR A 108 -7.39 -13.38 -9.72
CA THR A 108 -6.29 -13.98 -8.94
C THR A 108 -5.09 -13.05 -8.83
N SER A 109 -4.37 -13.14 -7.71
CA SER A 109 -3.11 -12.40 -7.52
C SER A 109 -2.24 -13.09 -6.47
N GLN A 110 -0.95 -12.78 -6.42
CA GLN A 110 -0.03 -13.35 -5.43
C GLN A 110 0.86 -12.26 -4.84
N THR A 111 1.10 -12.32 -3.54
CA THR A 111 2.02 -11.43 -2.82
C THR A 111 2.93 -12.24 -1.88
N GLU A 112 4.08 -11.70 -1.52
CA GLU A 112 4.98 -12.27 -0.52
C GLU A 112 5.26 -11.23 0.57
N VAL A 113 4.98 -11.58 1.83
CA VAL A 113 5.04 -10.62 2.95
C VAL A 113 6.49 -10.30 3.29
N PRO A 114 6.93 -9.04 3.16
CA PRO A 114 8.31 -8.68 3.48
C PRO A 114 8.58 -8.75 4.98
N GLY A 115 9.84 -8.99 5.36
CA GLY A 115 10.28 -8.86 6.75
C GLY A 115 10.29 -7.41 7.24
N SER A 116 10.17 -7.16 8.55
CA SER A 116 10.07 -5.79 9.07
C SER A 116 11.45 -5.12 9.16
N PRO A 117 11.66 -3.95 8.53
CA PRO A 117 12.93 -3.26 8.56
C PRO A 117 13.22 -2.70 9.95
N GLN A 118 14.50 -2.60 10.32
CA GLN A 118 14.94 -1.96 11.55
C GLN A 118 15.57 -0.61 11.22
N LEU A 119 15.03 0.48 11.75
CA LEU A 119 15.70 1.77 11.76
C LEU A 119 16.99 1.67 12.60
N ILE A 120 18.12 1.88 11.93
CA ILE A 120 19.48 1.88 12.49
C ILE A 120 19.86 3.32 12.89
N SER A 121 19.53 4.29 12.04
CA SER A 121 19.79 5.71 12.25
C SER A 121 18.56 6.52 11.82
N PRO A 122 18.23 7.62 12.49
CA PRO A 122 18.88 8.13 13.71
C PRO A 122 18.64 7.24 14.94
N GLY A 123 19.44 7.47 15.99
CA GLY A 123 19.24 6.85 17.29
C GLY A 123 17.90 7.25 17.91
N ALA A 124 17.49 6.57 18.99
CA ALA A 124 16.32 6.99 19.75
C ALA A 124 16.49 8.44 20.25
N ASP A 125 15.39 9.20 20.29
CA ASP A 125 15.32 10.57 20.82
C ASP A 125 16.33 11.55 20.24
N THR A 126 16.57 11.43 18.94
CA THR A 126 17.52 12.30 18.24
C THR A 126 17.00 13.73 18.16
N VAL A 127 17.84 14.69 18.52
CA VAL A 127 17.57 16.12 18.41
C VAL A 127 18.44 16.70 17.31
N ILE A 128 17.83 17.42 16.38
CA ILE A 128 18.52 18.10 15.27
C ILE A 128 18.12 19.57 15.24
N ARG A 129 18.99 20.43 14.70
CA ARG A 129 18.65 21.85 14.57
C ARG A 129 17.78 22.11 13.34
N TRP A 130 16.99 23.18 13.39
CA TRP A 130 16.28 23.66 12.20
C TRP A 130 17.21 23.85 11.01
N GLY A 131 16.85 23.23 9.88
CA GLY A 131 17.61 23.30 8.64
C GLY A 131 18.70 22.23 8.49
N GLU A 132 19.02 21.46 9.53
CA GLU A 132 19.98 20.35 9.43
C GLU A 132 19.42 19.14 8.67
N HIS A 133 20.32 18.40 8.05
CA HIS A 133 20.00 17.13 7.41
C HIS A 133 20.21 15.98 8.40
N VAL A 134 19.31 15.02 8.37
CA VAL A 134 19.46 13.74 9.06
C VAL A 134 19.60 12.62 8.04
N THR A 135 20.55 11.72 8.29
CA THR A 135 20.66 10.48 7.53
C THR A 135 19.83 9.41 8.23
N VAL A 136 18.75 9.00 7.58
CA VAL A 136 17.93 7.86 7.99
C VAL A 136 18.51 6.61 7.35
N ARG A 137 18.76 5.56 8.14
CA ARG A 137 19.26 4.26 7.67
C ARG A 137 18.45 3.14 8.29
N TRP A 138 18.21 2.09 7.52
CA TRP A 138 17.50 0.90 7.98
C TRP A 138 18.14 -0.39 7.50
N SER A 139 17.76 -1.51 8.10
CA SER A 139 18.18 -2.83 7.63
C SER A 139 17.49 -3.18 6.32
N SER A 140 18.24 -3.79 5.38
CA SER A 140 17.63 -4.51 4.27
C SER A 140 16.80 -5.68 4.81
N VAL A 141 15.74 -6.07 4.10
CA VAL A 141 14.88 -7.18 4.50
C VAL A 141 14.58 -8.08 3.30
N PRO A 142 14.51 -9.41 3.47
CA PRO A 142 14.09 -10.32 2.42
C PRO A 142 12.68 -10.00 1.91
N ALA A 143 12.43 -10.32 0.64
CA ALA A 143 11.16 -10.13 -0.08
C ALA A 143 10.67 -8.67 -0.24
N ALA A 144 11.39 -7.68 0.29
CA ALA A 144 11.09 -6.28 0.01
C ALA A 144 11.56 -5.90 -1.41
N ALA A 145 10.65 -5.35 -2.21
CA ALA A 145 10.99 -4.72 -3.49
C ALA A 145 11.36 -3.24 -3.33
N GLY A 146 11.14 -2.69 -2.14
CA GLY A 146 11.64 -1.39 -1.72
C GLY A 146 11.03 -0.92 -0.41
N TYR A 147 11.20 0.37 -0.13
CA TYR A 147 10.87 0.99 1.15
C TYR A 147 10.12 2.31 0.99
N VAL A 148 9.22 2.55 1.93
CA VAL A 148 8.53 3.83 2.08
C VAL A 148 8.79 4.36 3.48
N LEU A 149 9.23 5.62 3.58
CA LEU A 149 9.28 6.28 4.88
C LEU A 149 7.91 6.87 5.16
N ILE A 150 7.40 6.61 6.35
CA ILE A 150 6.18 7.25 6.83
C ILE A 150 6.46 8.02 8.11
N ASP A 151 5.72 9.10 8.32
CA ASP A 151 5.64 9.77 9.59
C ASP A 151 4.23 9.75 10.16
N ARG A 152 4.17 9.91 11.48
CA ARG A 152 2.94 10.25 12.21
C ARG A 152 3.09 11.68 12.73
N PRO A 153 2.32 12.64 12.20
CA PRO A 153 2.31 14.01 12.72
C PRO A 153 1.86 14.05 14.19
N PRO A 154 2.45 14.91 15.03
CA PRO A 154 1.94 15.16 16.37
C PRO A 154 0.49 15.64 16.33
N GLY A 155 -0.36 15.11 17.21
CA GLY A 155 -1.78 15.51 17.31
C GLY A 155 -2.73 14.78 16.34
N GLU A 156 -2.21 13.97 15.41
CA GLU A 156 -3.02 13.24 14.43
C GLU A 156 -2.79 11.72 14.53
N PRO A 157 -3.28 11.04 15.59
CA PRO A 157 -2.96 9.63 15.87
C PRO A 157 -3.41 8.66 14.76
N GLY A 158 -4.37 9.07 13.93
CA GLY A 158 -4.89 8.30 12.81
C GLY A 158 -4.21 8.57 11.45
N LEU A 159 -3.46 9.67 11.32
CA LEU A 159 -2.83 10.03 10.06
C LEU A 159 -1.39 9.46 10.01
N LEU A 160 -1.12 8.74 8.94
CA LEU A 160 0.24 8.45 8.51
C LEU A 160 0.47 9.25 7.23
N ARG A 161 1.66 9.81 7.04
CA ARG A 161 2.03 10.51 5.81
C ARG A 161 3.27 9.85 5.23
N ALA A 162 3.27 9.64 3.92
CA ALA A 162 4.46 9.13 3.22
C ALA A 162 5.45 10.28 2.98
N LEU A 163 6.67 10.12 3.48
CA LEU A 163 7.75 11.10 3.38
C LEU A 163 8.57 10.96 2.09
N SER A 164 8.62 9.74 1.53
CA SER A 164 9.39 9.45 0.31
C SER A 164 8.54 9.53 -0.97
N TYR A 165 7.35 10.13 -0.90
CA TYR A 165 6.43 10.20 -2.04
C TYR A 165 7.00 11.03 -3.21
N PRO A 166 6.86 10.58 -4.47
CA PRO A 166 6.15 9.39 -4.97
C PRO A 166 6.98 8.09 -5.03
N ASN A 167 8.19 8.08 -4.48
CA ASN A 167 9.19 7.05 -4.77
C ASN A 167 9.22 5.92 -3.73
N VAL A 168 9.20 4.69 -4.24
CA VAL A 168 9.60 3.49 -3.50
C VAL A 168 11.12 3.42 -3.53
N LEU A 169 11.74 3.61 -2.37
CA LEU A 169 13.19 3.65 -2.21
C LEU A 169 13.77 2.25 -2.37
N ARG A 170 14.83 2.10 -3.16
CA ARG A 170 15.58 0.83 -3.29
C ARG A 170 16.74 0.75 -2.31
N ASP A 171 17.33 1.90 -2.01
CA ASP A 171 18.43 2.01 -1.06
C ASP A 171 17.91 1.88 0.38
N THR A 172 18.81 1.52 1.29
CA THR A 172 18.53 1.39 2.72
C THR A 172 18.88 2.65 3.52
N SER A 173 18.96 3.78 2.83
CA SER A 173 19.23 5.07 3.43
C SER A 173 18.59 6.23 2.67
N LEU A 174 18.25 7.29 3.39
CA LEU A 174 17.77 8.56 2.85
C LEU A 174 18.38 9.71 3.64
N ILE A 175 18.85 10.74 2.94
CA ILE A 175 19.18 12.03 3.55
C ILE A 175 17.93 12.90 3.43
N MET A 176 17.43 13.38 4.57
CA MET A 176 16.25 14.25 4.60
C MET A 176 16.50 15.47 5.47
N GLN A 177 15.71 16.52 5.25
CA GLN A 177 15.78 17.77 6.02
C GLN A 177 14.45 17.96 6.76
N PRO A 178 14.34 17.53 8.02
CA PRO A 178 13.02 17.38 8.63
C PRO A 178 12.30 18.67 8.97
N GLY A 179 13.01 19.80 9.08
CA GLY A 179 12.37 21.11 9.23
C GLY A 179 11.38 21.44 8.09
N LYS A 180 11.47 20.77 6.94
CA LYS A 180 10.49 20.92 5.84
C LYS A 180 9.17 20.17 6.05
N LEU A 181 9.09 19.29 7.04
CA LEU A 181 7.92 18.45 7.29
C LEU A 181 6.83 19.12 8.15
N GLY A 182 7.16 20.25 8.78
CA GLY A 182 6.32 20.93 9.76
C GLY A 182 6.35 20.26 11.14
N GLY A 183 6.18 21.07 12.19
CA GLY A 183 6.20 20.61 13.59
C GLY A 183 7.57 20.66 14.25
N THR A 184 7.60 20.44 15.57
CA THR A 184 8.83 20.40 16.40
C THR A 184 9.29 18.98 16.70
N SER A 185 8.50 17.97 16.37
CA SER A 185 8.87 16.57 16.50
C SER A 185 8.05 15.70 15.56
N PHE A 186 8.57 14.54 15.17
CA PHE A 186 7.87 13.59 14.33
C PHE A 186 8.40 12.17 14.54
N HIS A 187 7.49 11.20 14.42
CA HIS A 187 7.83 9.78 14.50
C HIS A 187 8.06 9.23 13.11
N ILE A 188 9.30 8.89 12.77
CA ILE A 188 9.59 8.18 11.53
C ILE A 188 9.41 6.68 11.72
N ARG A 189 8.97 6.02 10.66
CA ARG A 189 8.97 4.56 10.49
C ARG A 189 9.36 4.24 9.06
N VAL A 190 9.96 3.07 8.88
CA VAL A 190 10.22 2.52 7.55
C VAL A 190 9.24 1.38 7.30
N VAL A 191 8.62 1.38 6.14
CA VAL A 191 7.74 0.34 5.66
C VAL A 191 8.47 -0.41 4.56
N ALA A 192 8.61 -1.72 4.69
CA ALA A 192 9.02 -2.56 3.59
C ALA A 192 7.79 -2.98 2.79
N VAL A 193 7.87 -2.91 1.47
CA VAL A 193 6.76 -3.21 0.57
C VAL A 193 7.17 -4.28 -0.45
N ASP A 194 6.21 -5.09 -0.86
CA ASP A 194 6.43 -6.14 -1.86
C ASP A 194 6.56 -5.59 -3.30
N ALA A 195 6.79 -6.50 -4.25
CA ALA A 195 6.93 -6.15 -5.66
C ALA A 195 5.65 -5.54 -6.25
N ASN A 196 4.48 -6.00 -5.82
CA ASN A 196 3.20 -5.56 -6.37
C ASN A 196 2.93 -4.09 -6.04
N TYR A 197 3.24 -3.69 -4.80
CA TYR A 197 3.14 -2.29 -4.39
C TYR A 197 3.99 -1.35 -5.24
N ARG A 198 5.21 -1.78 -5.58
CA ARG A 198 6.12 -0.98 -6.39
C ARG A 198 5.58 -0.74 -7.80
N TRP A 199 5.00 -1.76 -8.43
CA TRP A 199 4.37 -1.62 -9.74
C TRP A 199 3.18 -0.65 -9.72
N TYR A 200 2.41 -0.68 -8.63
CA TYR A 200 1.30 0.25 -8.45
C TYR A 200 1.75 1.72 -8.30
N ARG A 201 2.95 1.96 -7.76
CA ARG A 201 3.43 3.32 -7.41
C ARG A 201 4.47 3.95 -8.33
N THR A 202 5.15 3.18 -9.17
CA THR A 202 6.18 3.74 -10.05
C THR A 202 5.55 4.62 -11.12
N GLY A 203 5.85 5.93 -11.07
CA GLY A 203 5.35 6.94 -12.01
C GLY A 203 6.08 6.98 -13.37
N GLU A 204 7.10 6.16 -13.58
CA GLU A 204 7.99 6.19 -14.76
C GLU A 204 7.41 5.43 -15.97
N ILE A 205 6.24 5.83 -16.46
CA ILE A 205 5.76 5.36 -17.78
C ILE A 205 5.33 6.59 -18.58
N SER A 206 6.10 6.88 -19.64
CA SER A 206 5.92 8.01 -20.55
C SER A 206 4.73 7.86 -21.50
N ASP A 207 4.13 6.67 -21.59
CA ASP A 207 3.04 6.36 -22.53
C ASP A 207 1.69 6.10 -21.79
N PRO A 208 0.61 6.85 -22.10
CA PRO A 208 -0.73 6.64 -21.54
C PRO A 208 -1.35 5.25 -21.80
N GLU A 209 -1.06 4.59 -22.93
CA GLU A 209 -1.62 3.27 -23.22
C GLU A 209 -0.95 2.16 -22.39
N GLU A 210 0.37 2.26 -22.17
CA GLU A 210 1.11 1.40 -21.22
C GLU A 210 0.67 1.60 -19.76
N ARG A 211 -0.06 2.67 -19.41
CA ARG A 211 -0.50 2.87 -18.03
C ARG A 211 -1.59 1.89 -17.58
N SER A 212 -2.38 1.37 -18.52
CA SER A 212 -3.62 0.63 -18.24
C SER A 212 -3.41 -0.85 -17.91
N ARG A 213 -2.57 -1.55 -18.68
CA ARG A 213 -2.34 -3.00 -18.55
C ARG A 213 -1.09 -3.37 -17.75
N THR A 214 -0.11 -2.47 -17.68
CA THR A 214 1.23 -2.78 -17.15
C THR A 214 1.36 -2.62 -15.64
N ARG A 215 0.33 -2.13 -14.94
CA ARG A 215 0.39 -1.80 -13.49
C ARG A 215 -0.47 -2.65 -12.57
N SER A 216 -1.22 -3.62 -13.10
CA SER A 216 -1.97 -4.52 -12.23
C SER A 216 -1.28 -5.87 -12.09
N THR A 217 -1.08 -6.30 -10.85
CA THR A 217 -0.63 -7.66 -10.53
C THR A 217 -1.80 -8.62 -10.32
N VAL A 218 -2.99 -8.20 -10.76
CA VAL A 218 -4.26 -8.85 -10.54
C VAL A 218 -4.73 -9.42 -11.88
N GLU A 219 -4.65 -10.73 -12.04
CA GLU A 219 -5.10 -11.44 -13.23
C GLU A 219 -6.63 -11.51 -13.25
N GLY A 220 -7.24 -11.22 -14.40
CA GLY A 220 -8.69 -11.18 -14.58
C GLY A 220 -9.37 -9.88 -14.12
N GLY A 221 -8.61 -8.93 -13.58
CA GLY A 221 -9.12 -7.65 -13.09
C GLY A 221 -8.04 -6.55 -13.09
N TYR A 222 -8.25 -5.54 -12.25
CA TYR A 222 -7.35 -4.39 -12.09
C TYR A 222 -6.99 -4.15 -10.63
N GLY A 223 -6.04 -3.25 -10.40
CA GLY A 223 -5.65 -2.79 -9.06
C GLY A 223 -4.44 -3.54 -8.49
N LEU A 224 -4.44 -3.67 -7.16
CA LEU A 224 -3.31 -4.11 -6.35
C LEU A 224 -3.77 -5.12 -5.31
N PHE A 225 -3.09 -6.27 -5.27
CA PHE A 225 -3.04 -7.13 -4.09
C PHE A 225 -1.57 -7.29 -3.70
N GLY A 226 -1.13 -6.57 -2.68
CA GLY A 226 0.26 -6.57 -2.23
C GLY A 226 0.38 -6.84 -0.74
N SER A 227 1.58 -6.59 -0.20
CA SER A 227 1.83 -6.72 1.23
C SER A 227 2.93 -5.79 1.71
N PHE A 228 2.93 -5.53 3.01
CA PHE A 228 3.92 -4.69 3.64
C PHE A 228 4.16 -5.08 5.10
N SER A 229 5.29 -4.64 5.63
CA SER A 229 5.62 -4.72 7.05
C SER A 229 6.20 -3.42 7.55
N ILE A 230 5.86 -3.07 8.79
CA ILE A 230 6.25 -1.80 9.40
C ILE A 230 7.38 -2.08 10.38
N GLY A 231 8.47 -1.33 10.23
CA GLY A 231 9.59 -1.36 11.15
C GLY A 231 9.31 -0.69 12.50
N ASN A 232 10.35 -0.67 13.33
CA ASN A 232 10.32 0.14 14.56
C ASN A 232 10.23 1.64 14.24
N SER A 233 9.89 2.44 15.25
CA SER A 233 9.76 3.89 15.13
C SER A 233 10.91 4.62 15.82
N ARG A 234 11.23 5.83 15.34
CA ARG A 234 12.16 6.77 15.99
C ARG A 234 11.50 8.14 16.10
N LEU A 235 11.61 8.75 17.28
CA LEU A 235 11.28 10.15 17.48
C LEU A 235 12.47 11.00 17.07
N ILE A 236 12.21 12.03 16.26
CA ILE A 236 13.17 13.08 15.96
C ILE A 236 12.55 14.41 16.41
N SER A 237 13.32 15.18 17.16
CA SER A 237 12.93 16.51 17.67
C SER A 237 13.75 17.60 17.00
N LEU A 238 13.12 18.74 16.72
CA LEU A 238 13.72 19.92 16.14
C LEU A 238 13.92 20.99 17.22
N GLN A 239 15.12 21.58 17.25
CA GLN A 239 15.48 22.71 18.12
C GLN A 239 15.96 23.91 17.32
#